data_AF-A0A2N2M012-F1
#
_entry.id   AF-A0A2N2M012-F1
#
_cell.length_a   1.000
_cell.length_b   1.000
_cell.length_c   1.000
_cell.angle_alpha   90.00
_cell.angle_beta   90.00
_cell.angle_gamma   90.00
#
_symmetry.space_group_name_H-M   'P 1'
#
loop_
_entity.id
_entity.type
_entity.pdbx_description
1 polymer ?
#
loop_
_entity_poly.entity_id
_entity_poly.type
_entity_poly.pdbx_seq_one_letter_code
_entity_poly.pdbx_strand_id
1 'polypeptide(L)'
;MNDTKFCALILAAGLEAARNAKAEKIVVIVGHQSDKVRESFPDPDLVFVQQMPQLGTGHAVMQAADALKDYQGLTVILCGDVPLLKPQTIRRLISSHQESQSCVTVLTTEPPGPHAYGRIVKDDQGDILKIVEHRDANDAEKEILEINTGIYCVE
;
A
#
# COMPACT_ATOMS: atom_id res chain seq x y z
N MET A 1 1.21 -6.44 26.31
CA MET A 1 0.24 -6.50 25.20
C MET A 1 0.76 -7.56 24.26
N ASN A 2 0.06 -8.67 24.00
CA ASN A 2 0.58 -9.71 23.10
C ASN A 2 0.66 -9.15 21.67
N ASP A 3 1.76 -9.42 20.96
CA ASP A 3 2.04 -8.90 19.62
C ASP A 3 0.86 -9.08 18.64
N THR A 4 0.11 -10.18 18.77
CA THR A 4 -1.06 -10.48 17.94
C THR A 4 -2.18 -9.44 18.08
N LYS A 5 -2.42 -8.89 19.28
CA LYS A 5 -3.47 -7.87 19.49
C LYS A 5 -3.10 -6.52 18.88
N PHE A 6 -1.80 -6.19 18.89
CA PHE A 6 -1.30 -4.96 18.29
C PHE A 6 -1.33 -5.03 16.76
N CYS A 7 -0.91 -6.15 16.17
CA CYS A 7 -1.02 -6.38 14.72
C CYS A 7 -2.47 -6.34 14.23
N ALA A 8 -3.41 -6.93 14.99
CA ALA A 8 -4.82 -6.85 14.66
C ALA A 8 -5.35 -5.40 14.69
N LEU A 9 -5.00 -4.61 15.70
CA LEU A 9 -5.44 -3.22 15.77
C LEU A 9 -4.96 -2.38 14.56
N ILE A 10 -3.71 -2.60 14.14
CA ILE A 10 -3.14 -1.86 13.01
C ILE A 10 -3.83 -2.24 11.69
N LEU A 11 -4.03 -3.54 11.43
CA LEU A 11 -4.73 -3.98 10.22
C LEU A 11 -6.17 -3.48 10.22
N ALA A 12 -6.86 -3.51 11.36
CA ALA A 12 -8.22 -2.99 11.50
C ALA A 12 -8.33 -1.53 11.05
N ALA A 13 -7.37 -0.68 11.43
CA ALA A 13 -7.35 0.72 11.01
C ALA A 13 -7.22 0.89 9.48
N GLY A 14 -6.39 0.07 8.83
CA GLY A 14 -6.27 0.06 7.36
C GLY A 14 -7.56 -0.39 6.67
N LEU A 15 -8.20 -1.43 7.20
CA LEU A 15 -9.49 -1.92 6.69
C LEU A 15 -10.60 -0.86 6.85
N GLU A 16 -10.68 -0.20 8.01
CA GLU A 16 -11.61 0.90 8.22
C GLU A 16 -11.34 2.07 7.28
N ALA A 17 -10.07 2.40 7.00
CA ALA A 17 -9.71 3.44 6.06
C ALA A 17 -10.23 3.12 4.64
N ALA A 18 -10.04 1.89 4.18
CA ALA A 18 -10.54 1.42 2.88
C ALA A 18 -12.08 1.41 2.81
N ARG A 19 -12.75 0.88 3.84
CA ARG A 19 -14.23 0.87 3.94
C ARG A 19 -14.80 2.29 3.91
N ASN A 20 -14.21 3.20 4.68
CA ASN A 20 -14.65 4.60 4.74
C ASN A 20 -14.30 5.39 3.46
N ALA A 21 -13.32 4.93 2.68
CA ALA A 21 -13.03 5.42 1.35
C ALA A 21 -14.01 4.88 0.28
N LYS A 22 -14.98 4.03 0.68
CA LYS A 22 -16.00 3.41 -0.18
C LYS A 22 -15.43 2.38 -1.16
N ALA A 23 -14.39 1.65 -0.76
CA ALA A 23 -13.93 0.49 -1.52
C ALA A 23 -15.07 -0.52 -1.72
N GLU A 24 -15.33 -0.90 -2.98
CA GLU A 24 -16.35 -1.89 -3.33
C GLU A 24 -15.90 -3.33 -3.02
N LYS A 25 -14.58 -3.54 -3.04
CA LYS A 25 -13.95 -4.84 -2.79
C LYS A 25 -12.67 -4.62 -2.00
N ILE A 26 -12.45 -5.45 -0.97
CA ILE A 26 -11.25 -5.41 -0.14
C ILE A 26 -10.58 -6.78 -0.20
N VAL A 27 -9.38 -6.82 -0.77
CA VAL A 27 -8.54 -8.02 -0.82
C VAL A 27 -7.41 -7.88 0.20
N VAL A 28 -7.33 -8.82 1.13
CA VAL A 28 -6.32 -8.85 2.18
C VAL A 28 -5.31 -9.95 1.88
N ILE A 29 -4.08 -9.54 1.56
CA ILE A 29 -2.98 -10.47 1.30
C ILE A 29 -2.34 -10.86 2.63
N VAL A 30 -2.42 -12.13 2.99
CA VAL A 30 -1.87 -12.69 4.23
C VAL A 30 -0.71 -13.64 3.96
N GLY A 31 0.19 -13.78 4.92
CA GLY A 31 1.35 -14.67 4.84
C GLY A 31 1.57 -15.40 6.15
N HIS A 32 2.55 -14.93 6.94
CA HIS A 32 2.86 -15.53 8.24
C HIS A 32 1.65 -15.45 9.18
N GLN A 33 1.31 -16.57 9.84
CA GLN A 33 0.15 -16.67 10.75
C GLN A 33 -1.18 -16.25 10.09
N SER A 34 -1.35 -16.53 8.79
CA SER A 34 -2.57 -16.24 8.02
C SER A 34 -3.84 -16.70 8.72
N ASP A 35 -3.84 -17.87 9.34
CA ASP A 35 -5.01 -18.42 10.04
C ASP A 35 -5.44 -17.52 11.21
N LYS A 36 -4.51 -17.02 12.02
CA LYS A 36 -4.83 -16.10 13.12
C LYS A 36 -5.38 -14.76 12.62
N VAL A 37 -4.88 -14.27 11.48
CA VAL A 37 -5.40 -13.04 10.87
C VAL A 37 -6.84 -13.28 10.41
N ARG A 38 -7.10 -14.37 9.67
CA ARG A 38 -8.46 -14.72 9.23
C ARG A 38 -9.43 -14.89 10.40
N GLU A 39 -9.00 -15.55 11.48
CA GLU A 39 -9.80 -15.71 12.70
C GLU A 39 -10.12 -14.38 13.39
N SER A 40 -9.21 -13.40 13.32
CA SER A 40 -9.38 -12.08 13.93
C SER A 40 -10.31 -11.17 13.11
N PHE A 41 -10.51 -11.48 11.83
CA PHE A 41 -11.28 -10.68 10.87
C PHE A 41 -12.27 -11.58 10.09
N PRO A 42 -13.31 -12.10 10.76
CA PRO A 42 -14.32 -12.97 10.14
C PRO A 42 -15.32 -12.19 9.26
N ASP A 43 -15.00 -10.94 8.93
CA ASP A 43 -15.86 -10.03 8.20
C ASP A 43 -16.15 -10.55 6.77
N PRO A 44 -17.42 -10.64 6.35
CA PRO A 44 -17.79 -11.26 5.08
C PRO A 44 -17.43 -10.41 3.85
N ASP A 45 -17.09 -9.13 4.01
CA ASP A 45 -16.66 -8.24 2.94
C ASP A 45 -15.18 -8.39 2.58
N LEU A 46 -14.40 -9.15 3.37
CA LEU A 46 -12.97 -9.34 3.15
C LEU A 46 -12.69 -10.60 2.32
N VAL A 47 -11.89 -10.44 1.26
CA VAL A 47 -11.37 -11.54 0.47
C VAL A 47 -9.92 -11.80 0.85
N PHE A 48 -9.64 -12.94 1.47
CA PHE A 48 -8.27 -13.29 1.85
C PHE A 48 -7.56 -14.07 0.74
N VAL A 49 -6.39 -13.58 0.34
CA VAL A 49 -5.45 -14.30 -0.54
C VAL A 49 -4.15 -14.55 0.21
N GLN A 50 -3.43 -15.60 -0.14
CA GLN A 50 -2.23 -16.01 0.60
C GLN A 50 -0.98 -15.86 -0.26
N GLN A 51 0.05 -15.22 0.30
CA GLN A 51 1.38 -15.18 -0.28
C GLN A 51 2.25 -16.29 0.30
N MET A 52 2.54 -17.32 -0.51
CA MET A 52 3.41 -18.41 -0.09
C MET A 52 4.25 -18.92 -1.29
N PRO A 53 5.60 -18.86 -1.23
CA PRO A 53 6.42 -18.20 -0.20
C PRO A 53 6.37 -16.66 -0.28
N GLN A 54 6.93 -15.98 0.72
CA GLN A 54 7.02 -14.53 0.80
C GLN A 54 8.18 -14.01 -0.05
N LEU A 55 7.89 -13.59 -1.28
CA LEU A 55 8.90 -13.18 -2.29
C LEU A 55 8.91 -11.67 -2.54
N GLY A 56 8.45 -10.86 -1.58
CA GLY A 56 8.40 -9.40 -1.67
C GLY A 56 7.02 -8.83 -2.04
N THR A 57 6.92 -7.50 -2.08
CA THR A 57 5.65 -6.77 -2.22
C THR A 57 5.02 -6.93 -3.60
N GLY A 58 5.82 -6.92 -4.67
CA GLY A 58 5.32 -7.20 -6.03
C GLY A 58 4.66 -8.57 -6.13
N HIS A 59 5.31 -9.62 -5.63
CA HIS A 59 4.73 -10.96 -5.57
C HIS A 59 3.46 -11.02 -4.71
N ALA A 60 3.39 -10.22 -3.63
CA ALA A 60 2.19 -10.14 -2.79
C ALA A 60 1.00 -9.59 -3.58
N VAL A 61 1.19 -8.47 -4.30
CA VAL A 61 0.14 -7.88 -5.17
C VAL A 61 -0.30 -8.86 -6.25
N MET A 62 0.63 -9.62 -6.84
CA MET A 62 0.31 -10.66 -7.82
C MET A 62 -0.65 -11.74 -7.28
N GLN A 63 -0.63 -12.04 -5.98
CA GLN A 63 -1.56 -13.03 -5.40
C GLN A 63 -3.02 -12.55 -5.39
N ALA A 64 -3.26 -11.24 -5.54
CA ALA A 64 -4.60 -10.69 -5.64
C ALA A 64 -5.19 -10.77 -7.06
N ALA A 65 -4.40 -11.17 -8.07
CA ALA A 65 -4.83 -11.16 -9.47
C ALA A 65 -6.11 -11.96 -9.70
N ASP A 66 -6.18 -13.20 -9.21
CA ASP A 66 -7.39 -14.04 -9.36
C ASP A 66 -8.60 -13.46 -8.62
N ALA A 67 -8.38 -12.80 -7.48
CA ALA A 67 -9.43 -12.14 -6.74
C ALA A 67 -9.94 -10.89 -7.46
N LEU A 68 -9.12 -10.24 -8.28
CA LEU A 68 -9.45 -9.00 -8.98
C LEU A 68 -9.73 -9.19 -10.48
N LYS A 69 -9.63 -10.40 -11.03
CA LYS A 69 -9.68 -10.68 -12.48
C LYS A 69 -10.90 -10.10 -13.23
N ASP A 70 -12.05 -10.00 -12.57
CA ASP A 70 -13.31 -9.51 -13.14
C ASP A 70 -13.65 -8.08 -12.65
N TYR A 71 -12.79 -7.47 -11.84
CA TYR A 71 -12.99 -6.12 -11.33
C TYR A 71 -12.62 -5.11 -12.41
N GLN A 72 -13.50 -4.13 -12.62
CA GLN A 72 -13.27 -3.01 -13.53
C GLN A 72 -13.35 -1.73 -12.71
N GLY A 73 -12.20 -1.13 -12.44
CA GLY A 73 -12.13 0.08 -11.62
C GLY A 73 -10.75 0.28 -11.04
N LEU A 74 -10.60 1.36 -10.30
CA LEU A 74 -9.32 1.72 -9.70
C LEU A 74 -9.00 0.82 -8.51
N THR A 75 -7.76 0.34 -8.49
CA THR A 75 -7.22 -0.48 -7.42
C THR A 75 -6.25 0.35 -6.60
N VAL A 76 -6.56 0.53 -5.30
CA VAL A 76 -5.64 1.15 -4.35
C VAL A 76 -4.90 0.07 -3.57
N ILE A 77 -3.57 0.12 -3.62
CA ILE A 77 -2.68 -0.79 -2.89
C ILE A 77 -2.27 -0.10 -1.59
N LEU A 78 -2.53 -0.75 -0.46
CA LEU A 78 -2.20 -0.27 0.87
C LEU A 78 -1.28 -1.27 1.59
N CYS A 79 -0.31 -0.76 2.34
CA CYS A 79 0.40 -1.57 3.33
C CYS A 79 -0.49 -1.73 4.58
N GLY A 80 -0.57 -2.96 5.10
CA GLY A 80 -1.43 -3.28 6.25
C GLY A 80 -0.95 -2.70 7.59
N ASP A 81 0.18 -2.01 7.61
CA ASP A 81 0.85 -1.44 8.78
C ASP A 81 0.79 0.10 8.87
N VAL A 82 -0.15 0.73 8.16
CA VAL A 82 -0.28 2.20 8.08
C VAL A 82 -1.55 2.69 8.81
N PRO A 83 -1.58 2.67 10.16
CA PRO A 83 -2.81 2.87 10.93
C PRO A 83 -3.35 4.31 10.90
N LEU A 84 -2.54 5.28 10.44
CA LEU A 84 -2.92 6.70 10.40
C LEU A 84 -3.44 7.14 9.03
N LEU A 85 -3.58 6.21 8.09
CA LEU A 85 -4.10 6.54 6.76
C LEU A 85 -5.56 6.98 6.84
N LYS A 86 -5.83 8.18 6.33
CA LYS A 86 -7.18 8.74 6.35
C LYS A 86 -7.95 8.38 5.06
N PRO A 87 -9.26 8.11 5.15
CA PRO A 87 -10.11 7.88 3.97
C PRO A 87 -10.08 9.04 2.96
N GLN A 88 -9.92 10.28 3.44
CA GLN A 88 -9.78 11.46 2.60
C GLN A 88 -8.48 11.43 1.78
N THR A 89 -7.39 10.89 2.32
CA THR A 89 -6.12 10.75 1.61
C THR A 89 -6.24 9.73 0.48
N ILE A 90 -6.91 8.60 0.73
CA ILE A 90 -7.19 7.59 -0.31
C ILE A 90 -8.02 8.20 -1.45
N ARG A 91 -9.08 8.93 -1.12
CA ARG A 91 -9.92 9.59 -2.15
C ARG A 91 -9.16 10.65 -2.95
N ARG A 92 -8.28 11.42 -2.32
CA ARG A 92 -7.42 12.39 -3.03
C ARG A 92 -6.42 11.71 -3.94
N LEU A 93 -5.85 10.58 -3.53
CA LEU A 93 -4.96 9.78 -4.38
C LEU A 93 -5.71 9.29 -5.63
N ILE A 94 -6.93 8.78 -5.45
CA ILE A 94 -7.80 8.36 -6.56
C ILE A 94 -8.10 9.53 -7.51
N SER A 95 -8.52 10.69 -6.98
CA SER A 95 -8.81 11.86 -7.81
C SER A 95 -7.57 12.32 -8.59
N SER A 96 -6.41 12.39 -7.93
CA SER A 96 -5.13 12.75 -8.57
C SER A 96 -4.75 11.78 -9.69
N HIS A 97 -4.96 10.48 -9.48
CA HIS A 97 -4.71 9.45 -10.49
C HIS A 97 -5.57 9.65 -11.74
N GLN A 98 -6.87 9.89 -11.54
CA GLN A 98 -7.82 10.14 -12.64
C GLN A 98 -7.52 11.45 -13.38
N GLU A 99 -7.24 12.53 -12.65
CA GLU A 99 -6.95 13.85 -13.23
C GLU A 99 -5.67 13.85 -14.05
N SER A 100 -4.63 13.15 -13.58
CA SER A 100 -3.34 13.06 -14.28
C SER A 100 -3.33 12.03 -15.42
N GLN A 101 -4.33 11.14 -15.48
CA GLN A 101 -4.36 10.00 -16.41
C GLN A 101 -3.06 9.16 -16.36
N SER A 102 -2.46 9.06 -15.16
CA SER A 102 -1.21 8.33 -14.95
C SER A 102 -1.46 6.83 -14.97
N CYS A 103 -0.51 6.02 -15.48
CA CYS A 103 -0.64 4.56 -15.38
C CYS A 103 -0.55 4.05 -13.93
N VAL A 104 0.23 4.74 -13.09
CA VAL A 104 0.40 4.46 -11.67
C VAL A 104 0.56 5.80 -10.96
N THR A 105 -0.15 5.98 -9.85
CA THR A 105 0.08 7.11 -8.95
C THR A 105 0.53 6.60 -7.59
N VAL A 106 1.59 7.18 -7.05
CA VAL A 106 2.14 6.84 -5.73
C VAL A 106 1.87 7.99 -4.76
N LEU A 107 1.48 7.64 -3.53
CA LEU A 107 1.42 8.60 -2.44
C LEU A 107 2.83 8.78 -1.86
N THR A 108 3.31 10.01 -1.79
CA THR A 108 4.64 10.35 -1.26
C THR A 108 4.53 11.29 -0.06
N THR A 109 5.62 11.46 0.68
CA THR A 109 5.70 12.42 1.78
C THR A 109 7.17 12.80 2.04
N GLU A 110 7.39 13.85 2.83
CA GLU A 110 8.72 14.32 3.27
C GLU A 110 8.76 14.34 4.80
N PRO A 111 9.05 13.21 5.47
CA PRO A 111 9.12 13.16 6.92
C PRO A 111 10.46 13.70 7.43
N PRO A 112 10.51 14.32 8.63
CA PRO A 112 11.75 14.83 9.19
C PRO A 112 12.73 13.71 9.59
N GLY A 113 14.02 13.89 9.31
CA GLY A 113 15.10 13.00 9.79
C GLY A 113 15.60 11.97 8.77
N PRO A 114 16.60 11.15 9.12
CA PRO A 114 17.07 10.08 8.26
C PRO A 114 16.09 8.91 8.29
N HIS A 115 15.69 8.42 7.12
CA HIS A 115 14.78 7.28 7.00
C HIS A 115 15.30 6.20 6.07
N ALA A 116 14.88 4.97 6.32
CA ALA A 116 15.19 3.78 5.52
C ALA A 116 14.18 3.51 4.39
N TYR A 117 13.34 4.49 4.03
CA TYR A 117 12.33 4.34 2.97
C TYR A 117 12.91 4.43 1.57
N GLY A 118 12.21 3.88 0.58
CA GLY A 118 12.50 4.13 -0.83
C GLY A 118 12.41 5.62 -1.18
N ARG A 119 13.34 6.09 -2.02
CA ARG A 119 13.45 7.49 -2.46
C ARG A 119 12.75 7.69 -3.80
N ILE A 120 12.03 8.80 -3.94
CA ILE A 120 11.34 9.16 -5.17
C ILE A 120 12.30 9.95 -6.06
N VAL A 121 12.82 9.30 -7.11
CA VAL A 121 13.69 9.97 -8.08
C VAL A 121 12.82 10.49 -9.20
N LYS A 122 12.88 11.81 -9.45
CA LYS A 122 12.15 12.50 -10.50
C LYS A 122 13.09 13.07 -11.55
N ASP A 123 12.56 13.31 -12.74
CA ASP A 123 13.23 14.12 -13.75
C ASP A 123 12.98 15.63 -13.53
N ASP A 124 13.51 16.45 -14.44
CA ASP A 124 13.39 17.91 -14.38
C ASP A 124 11.95 18.42 -14.62
N GLN A 125 11.05 17.57 -15.14
CA GLN A 125 9.63 17.88 -15.35
C GLN A 125 8.79 17.50 -14.13
N GLY A 126 9.37 16.78 -13.16
CA GLY A 126 8.71 16.30 -11.95
C GLY A 126 8.10 14.90 -12.09
N ASP A 127 8.31 14.24 -13.24
CA ASP A 127 7.84 12.88 -13.47
C ASP A 127 8.71 11.87 -12.72
N ILE A 128 8.09 10.85 -12.16
CA ILE A 128 8.81 9.83 -11.38
C ILE A 128 9.55 8.90 -12.35
N LEU A 129 10.88 8.92 -12.29
CA LEU A 129 11.75 8.03 -13.05
C LEU A 129 11.86 6.65 -12.39
N LYS A 130 12.04 6.62 -11.07
CA LYS A 130 12.16 5.38 -10.29
C LYS A 130 11.92 5.61 -8.81
N ILE A 131 11.60 4.52 -8.12
CA ILE A 131 11.67 4.42 -6.66
C ILE A 131 12.88 3.55 -6.33
N VAL A 132 13.84 4.07 -5.55
CA VAL A 132 15.04 3.33 -5.16
C VAL A 132 15.03 3.06 -3.66
N GLU A 133 15.07 1.79 -3.26
CA GLU A 133 15.09 1.40 -1.85
C GLU A 133 16.34 1.95 -1.14
N HIS A 134 16.21 2.33 0.13
CA HIS A 134 17.32 2.95 0.87
C HIS A 134 18.60 2.12 0.87
N ARG A 135 18.47 0.78 0.87
CA ARG A 135 19.61 -0.16 0.84
C ARG A 135 20.37 -0.11 -0.48
N ASP A 136 19.68 0.22 -1.58
CA ASP A 136 20.19 0.21 -2.95
C ASP A 136 20.52 1.63 -3.44
N ALA A 137 20.09 2.66 -2.69
CA ALA A 137 20.32 4.05 -2.99
C ALA A 137 21.79 4.46 -2.83
N ASN A 138 22.31 5.22 -3.80
CA ASN A 138 23.60 5.88 -3.67
C ASN A 138 23.53 7.09 -2.73
N ASP A 139 24.68 7.69 -2.40
CA ASP A 139 24.74 8.80 -1.43
C ASP A 139 23.93 10.03 -1.88
N ALA A 140 23.91 10.36 -3.17
CA ALA A 140 23.11 11.46 -3.68
C ALA A 140 21.59 11.15 -3.63
N GLU A 141 21.19 9.92 -3.93
CA GLU A 141 19.80 9.47 -3.81
C GLU A 141 19.32 9.49 -2.36
N LYS A 142 20.20 9.17 -1.38
CA LYS A 142 19.84 9.16 0.04
C LYS A 142 19.48 10.56 0.59
N GLU A 143 20.01 11.61 -0.02
CA GLU A 143 19.69 13.01 0.29
C GLU A 143 18.30 13.45 -0.20
N ILE A 144 17.66 12.67 -1.08
CA ILE A 144 16.27 12.93 -1.48
C ILE A 144 15.37 12.79 -0.26
N LEU A 145 14.61 13.83 0.05
CA LEU A 145 13.71 13.89 1.21
C LEU A 145 12.35 13.25 0.94
N GLU A 146 11.91 13.25 -0.32
CA GLU A 146 10.65 12.66 -0.74
C GLU A 146 10.74 11.13 -0.74
N ILE A 147 9.89 10.49 0.06
CA ILE A 147 9.89 9.05 0.26
C ILE A 147 8.63 8.38 -0.26
N ASN A 148 8.80 7.12 -0.64
CA ASN A 148 7.72 6.21 -0.99
C ASN A 148 6.97 5.75 0.26
N THR A 149 5.65 5.97 0.30
CA THR A 149 4.80 5.48 1.40
C THR A 149 4.37 4.03 1.24
N GLY A 150 4.61 3.42 0.07
CA GLY A 150 4.12 2.08 -0.27
C GLY A 150 2.64 2.04 -0.63
N ILE A 151 2.00 3.20 -0.82
CA ILE A 151 0.59 3.34 -1.18
C ILE A 151 0.48 3.79 -2.63
N TYR A 152 -0.28 3.05 -3.41
CA TYR A 152 -0.40 3.24 -4.86
C TYR A 152 -1.85 3.22 -5.31
N CYS A 153 -2.13 3.86 -6.44
CA CYS A 153 -3.37 3.72 -7.19
C CYS A 153 -3.02 3.33 -8.63
N VAL A 154 -3.72 2.34 -9.14
CA VAL A 154 -3.59 1.78 -10.49
C VAL A 154 -4.97 1.46 -11.06
N GLU A 155 -5.03 1.21 -12.36
CA GLU A 155 -6.19 0.63 -13.06
C GLU A 155 -6.12 -0.90 -13.10
#